data_AF-A0A7V3CYW6-F1
#
_entry.id   AF-A0A7V3CYW6-F1
#
_cell.length_a   1.000
_cell.length_b   1.000
_cell.length_c   1.000
_cell.angle_alpha   90.00
_cell.angle_beta   90.00
_cell.angle_gamma   90.00
#
_symmetry.space_group_name_H-M   'P 1'
#
loop_
_entity.id
_entity.type
_entity.pdbx_description
1 polymer ?
#
loop_
_entity_poly.entity_id
_entity_poly.type
_entity_poly.pdbx_seq_one_letter_code
_entity_poly.pdbx_strand_id
1 'polypeptide(L)'
;MKYYFRIFTLIFFVSIISYAQQNKYELTEIKFVGNKAIPSSILSTIIYSKESPSWISQFFNKFSSIGGKPVYFDSLLIQSDIQAIKSYYQSKGYFKTRIKANYELDKEKLEAKLIFLIDEREPAIIKNYKVKGFEWIAAEYREYLLEYIQKDTNRVYEDGLISEKNNYTLTYLR
;
A
#
# COMPACT_ATOMS: atom_id res chain seq x y z
N MET A 1 14.20 45.92 -35.98
CA MET A 1 14.36 45.96 -34.51
C MET A 1 13.13 45.52 -33.72
N LYS A 2 11.88 45.91 -34.06
CA LYS A 2 10.66 45.53 -33.31
C LYS A 2 10.42 44.01 -33.14
N TYR A 3 10.81 43.18 -34.12
CA TYR A 3 10.61 41.72 -34.05
C TYR A 3 11.58 41.02 -33.09
N TYR A 4 12.85 41.43 -33.05
CA TYR A 4 13.83 40.90 -32.10
C TYR A 4 13.47 41.25 -30.65
N PHE A 5 12.91 42.44 -30.42
CA PHE A 5 12.40 42.84 -29.10
C PHE A 5 11.22 41.96 -28.65
N ARG A 6 10.30 41.61 -29.57
CA ARG A 6 9.16 40.70 -29.29
C ARG A 6 9.61 39.27 -28.98
N ILE A 7 10.62 38.76 -29.70
CA ILE A 7 11.21 37.44 -29.44
C ILE A 7 11.93 37.43 -28.08
N PHE A 8 12.69 38.48 -27.77
CA PHE A 8 13.40 38.61 -26.50
C PHE A 8 12.44 38.67 -25.30
N THR A 9 11.31 39.39 -25.42
CA THR A 9 10.27 39.40 -24.38
C THR A 9 9.62 38.03 -24.18
N LEU A 10 9.45 37.24 -25.25
CA LEU A 10 8.87 35.90 -25.15
C LEU A 10 9.79 34.93 -24.39
N ILE A 11 11.10 34.98 -24.66
CA ILE A 11 12.12 34.16 -23.99
C ILE A 11 12.25 34.54 -22.50
N PHE A 12 12.12 35.82 -22.18
CA PHE A 12 12.15 36.31 -20.80
C PHE A 12 10.93 35.85 -19.99
N PHE A 13 9.74 35.78 -20.59
CA PHE A 13 8.56 35.24 -19.91
C PHE A 13 8.62 33.73 -19.70
N VAL A 14 9.19 32.96 -20.63
CA VAL A 14 9.38 31.50 -20.49
C VAL A 14 10.32 31.17 -19.32
N SER A 15 11.34 32.00 -19.08
CA SER A 15 12.31 31.77 -18.00
C SER A 15 11.74 32.04 -16.60
N ILE A 16 10.74 32.94 -16.46
CA ILE A 16 10.06 33.19 -15.18
C ILE A 16 9.13 32.02 -14.79
N ILE A 17 8.53 31.34 -15.77
CA ILE A 17 7.64 30.19 -15.51
C ILE A 17 8.44 28.98 -14.95
N SER A 18 9.73 28.86 -15.31
CA SER A 18 10.60 27.77 -14.85
C SER A 18 11.03 27.87 -13.38
N TYR A 19 10.90 29.03 -12.73
CA TYR A 19 11.24 29.20 -11.31
C TYR A 19 10.17 28.69 -10.33
N ALA A 20 9.04 28.18 -10.84
CA ALA A 20 8.05 27.48 -10.03
C ALA A 20 8.44 26.01 -9.73
N GLN A 21 9.74 25.73 -9.58
CA GLN A 21 10.21 24.40 -9.22
C GLN A 21 9.76 24.13 -7.77
N GLN A 22 8.73 23.30 -7.60
CA GLN A 22 8.26 22.85 -6.29
C GLN A 22 9.45 22.31 -5.49
N ASN A 23 9.67 22.89 -4.31
CA ASN A 23 10.61 22.35 -3.33
C ASN A 23 10.31 20.86 -3.15
N LYS A 24 11.30 20.02 -3.47
CA LYS A 24 11.18 18.57 -3.30
C LYS A 24 11.49 18.24 -1.85
N TYR A 25 10.50 17.73 -1.13
CA TYR A 25 10.67 17.30 0.25
C TYR A 25 11.10 15.83 0.28
N GLU A 26 12.18 15.54 0.98
CA GLU A 26 12.63 14.17 1.22
C GLU A 26 11.68 13.48 2.19
N LEU A 27 11.16 12.30 1.83
CA LEU A 27 10.29 11.53 2.72
C LEU A 27 11.17 10.79 3.74
N THR A 28 11.28 11.34 4.95
CA THR A 28 12.19 10.82 5.98
C THR A 28 11.51 9.85 6.94
N GLU A 29 10.19 9.93 7.07
CA GLU A 29 9.44 9.10 8.02
C GLU A 29 8.05 8.74 7.49
N ILE A 30 7.67 7.47 7.61
CA ILE A 30 6.33 6.94 7.39
C ILE A 30 5.85 6.28 8.67
N LYS A 31 4.80 6.84 9.26
CA LYS A 31 4.24 6.37 10.52
C LYS A 31 2.86 5.76 10.33
N PHE A 32 2.64 4.59 10.92
CA PHE A 32 1.33 3.96 11.02
C PHE A 32 0.87 4.06 12.48
N VAL A 33 -0.36 4.53 12.68
CA VAL A 33 -0.95 4.74 14.01
C VAL A 33 -2.31 4.06 14.05
N GLY A 34 -2.57 3.31 15.13
CA GLY A 34 -3.83 2.61 15.35
C GLY A 34 -3.86 1.18 14.79
N ASN A 35 -2.77 0.73 14.15
CA ASN A 35 -2.60 -0.66 13.74
C ASN A 35 -2.15 -1.54 14.92
N LYS A 36 -3.00 -2.45 15.36
CA LYS A 36 -2.73 -3.42 16.43
C LYS A 36 -2.69 -4.85 15.89
N ALA A 37 -3.57 -5.17 14.95
CA ALA A 37 -3.64 -6.47 14.32
C ALA A 37 -2.51 -6.70 13.31
N ILE A 38 -2.12 -5.65 12.58
CA ILE A 38 -1.12 -5.74 11.51
C ILE A 38 0.10 -4.86 11.85
N PRO A 39 1.31 -5.45 11.98
CA PRO A 39 2.53 -4.71 12.28
C PRO A 39 2.88 -3.65 11.23
N SER A 40 3.41 -2.51 11.68
CA SER A 40 3.83 -1.40 10.80
C SER A 40 4.89 -1.82 9.79
N SER A 41 5.74 -2.78 10.13
CA SER A 41 6.74 -3.37 9.23
C SER A 41 6.12 -4.11 8.05
N ILE A 42 4.94 -4.71 8.22
CA ILE A 42 4.21 -5.32 7.11
C ILE A 42 3.58 -4.23 6.26
N LEU A 43 2.96 -3.23 6.89
CA LEU A 43 2.32 -2.12 6.19
C LEU A 43 3.31 -1.31 5.33
N SER A 44 4.55 -1.12 5.78
CA SER A 44 5.60 -0.43 5.00
C SER A 44 6.03 -1.20 3.75
N THR A 45 5.88 -2.53 3.74
CA THR A 45 6.24 -3.35 2.56
C THR A 45 5.21 -3.27 1.44
N ILE A 46 3.92 -3.12 1.78
CA ILE A 46 2.81 -3.16 0.82
C ILE A 46 2.48 -1.80 0.17
N ILE A 47 2.90 -0.70 0.79
CA ILE A 47 2.70 0.66 0.24
C ILE A 47 3.74 1.00 -0.83
N TYR A 48 3.38 1.91 -1.74
CA TYR A 48 4.24 2.45 -2.79
C TYR A 48 5.22 3.50 -2.25
N SER A 49 4.78 4.37 -1.33
CA SER A 49 5.68 5.34 -0.69
C SER A 49 6.78 4.64 0.11
N LYS A 50 8.02 5.11 -0.02
CA LYS A 50 9.19 4.56 0.70
C LYS A 50 9.94 5.66 1.45
N GLU A 51 10.37 5.32 2.66
CA GLU A 51 11.27 6.18 3.43
C GLU A 51 12.63 6.28 2.74
N SER A 52 13.23 7.45 2.87
CA SER A 52 14.60 7.67 2.42
C SER A 52 15.58 6.86 3.27
N PRO A 53 16.66 6.35 2.67
CA PRO A 53 17.74 5.71 3.43
C PRO A 53 18.24 6.64 4.53
N SER A 54 18.69 6.10 5.67
CA SER A 54 19.23 6.92 6.76
C SER A 54 20.34 7.87 6.29
N TRP A 55 20.44 9.05 6.90
CA TRP A 55 21.40 10.11 6.55
C TRP A 55 22.86 9.63 6.46
N ILE A 56 23.25 8.66 7.31
CA ILE A 56 24.59 8.04 7.28
C ILE A 56 24.80 7.27 5.97
N SER A 57 23.82 6.49 5.54
CA SER A 57 23.88 5.73 4.27
C SER A 57 23.96 6.67 3.06
N GLN A 58 23.21 7.77 3.09
CA GLN A 58 23.26 8.78 2.04
C GLN A 58 24.60 9.52 1.99
N PHE A 59 25.21 9.79 3.15
CA PHE A 59 26.54 10.40 3.25
C PHE A 59 27.62 9.53 2.61
N PHE A 60 27.64 8.22 2.90
CA PHE A 60 28.58 7.29 2.27
C PHE A 60 28.37 7.15 0.75
N ASN A 61 27.13 7.28 0.26
CA ASN A 61 26.83 7.28 -1.18
C ASN A 61 27.54 8.45 -1.89
N LYS A 62 27.54 9.64 -1.28
CA LYS A 62 28.20 10.82 -1.85
C LYS A 62 29.72 10.67 -1.96
N PHE A 63 30.35 9.86 -1.10
CA PHE A 63 31.80 9.70 -1.06
C PHE A 63 32.31 8.49 -1.87
N SER A 64 31.54 7.39 -1.90
CA SER A 64 32.02 6.10 -2.41
C SER A 64 31.07 5.45 -3.41
N SER A 65 29.97 6.10 -3.78
CA SER A 65 28.86 5.51 -4.56
C SER A 65 28.23 4.26 -3.89
N ILE A 66 28.50 4.05 -2.59
CA ILE A 66 27.93 2.98 -1.76
C ILE A 66 26.84 3.60 -0.87
N GLY A 67 25.57 3.29 -1.16
CA GLY A 67 24.43 3.75 -0.35
C GLY A 67 23.20 4.08 -1.21
N GLY A 68 22.07 4.38 -0.56
CA GLY A 68 20.82 4.70 -1.27
C GLY A 68 20.69 6.18 -1.64
N LYS A 69 19.85 6.49 -2.63
CA LYS A 69 19.49 7.87 -3.01
C LYS A 69 18.30 8.36 -2.17
N PRO A 70 18.17 9.68 -1.92
CA PRO A 70 17.01 10.24 -1.24
C PRO A 70 15.72 9.92 -2.02
N VAL A 71 14.67 9.60 -1.29
CA VAL A 71 13.32 9.32 -1.81
C VAL A 71 12.46 10.52 -1.50
N TYR A 72 11.83 11.09 -2.52
CA TYR A 72 11.04 12.31 -2.35
C TYR A 72 9.57 11.97 -2.09
N PHE A 73 8.94 12.82 -1.29
CA PHE A 73 7.51 12.76 -1.01
C PHE A 73 6.70 13.03 -2.28
N ASP A 74 5.78 12.11 -2.57
CA ASP A 74 4.82 12.25 -3.66
C ASP A 74 3.39 12.06 -3.12
N SER A 75 2.67 13.18 -3.03
CA SER A 75 1.28 13.17 -2.57
C SER A 75 0.33 12.36 -3.46
N LEU A 76 0.70 12.10 -4.72
CA LEU A 76 -0.12 11.32 -5.66
C LEU A 76 -0.15 9.84 -5.27
N LEU A 77 0.86 9.34 -4.57
CA LEU A 77 0.94 7.95 -4.13
C LEU A 77 0.05 7.65 -2.92
N ILE A 78 -0.33 8.67 -2.15
CA ILE A 78 -1.08 8.51 -0.89
C ILE A 78 -2.38 7.73 -1.10
N GLN A 79 -3.10 7.97 -2.19
CA GLN A 79 -4.36 7.27 -2.44
C GLN A 79 -4.13 5.79 -2.77
N SER A 80 -3.09 5.50 -3.55
CA SER A 80 -2.67 4.13 -3.85
C SER A 80 -2.20 3.40 -2.59
N ASP A 81 -1.48 4.08 -1.70
CA ASP A 81 -1.04 3.54 -0.41
C ASP A 81 -2.23 3.24 0.51
N ILE A 82 -3.17 4.18 0.63
CA ILE A 82 -4.42 3.96 1.37
C ILE A 82 -5.14 2.72 0.83
N GLN A 83 -5.25 2.59 -0.48
CA GLN A 83 -5.91 1.44 -1.09
C GLN A 83 -5.13 0.14 -0.87
N ALA A 84 -3.80 0.16 -0.94
CA ALA A 84 -2.97 -1.02 -0.67
C ALA A 84 -3.14 -1.51 0.77
N ILE A 85 -3.05 -0.59 1.75
CA ILE A 85 -3.29 -0.91 3.17
C ILE A 85 -4.71 -1.45 3.34
N LYS A 86 -5.73 -0.78 2.79
CA LYS A 86 -7.13 -1.19 2.90
C LYS A 86 -7.35 -2.60 2.34
N SER A 87 -6.84 -2.89 1.14
CA SER A 87 -6.94 -4.20 0.51
C SER A 87 -6.28 -5.28 1.37
N TYR A 88 -5.13 -4.98 1.99
CA TYR A 88 -4.45 -5.92 2.87
C TYR A 88 -5.24 -6.20 4.16
N TYR A 89 -5.83 -5.19 4.79
CA TYR A 89 -6.73 -5.40 5.93
C TYR A 89 -7.95 -6.24 5.54
N GLN A 90 -8.54 -5.99 4.36
CA GLN A 90 -9.67 -6.75 3.84
C GLN A 90 -9.32 -8.23 3.60
N SER A 91 -8.13 -8.52 3.07
CA SER A 91 -7.67 -9.90 2.90
C SER A 91 -7.44 -10.64 4.22
N LYS A 92 -7.30 -9.90 5.34
CA LYS A 92 -7.20 -10.42 6.71
C LYS A 92 -8.51 -10.31 7.50
N GLY A 93 -9.63 -10.03 6.84
CA GLY A 93 -10.96 -10.05 7.44
C GLY A 93 -11.42 -8.73 8.06
N TYR A 94 -10.62 -7.68 8.01
CA TYR A 94 -10.96 -6.36 8.53
C TYR A 94 -11.66 -5.51 7.44
N PHE A 95 -12.86 -5.92 7.06
CA PHE A 95 -13.57 -5.29 5.93
C PHE A 95 -13.99 -3.84 6.18
N LYS A 96 -14.15 -3.46 7.44
CA LYS A 96 -14.64 -2.14 7.87
C LYS A 96 -13.50 -1.18 8.22
N THR A 97 -12.25 -1.53 7.94
CA THR A 97 -11.09 -0.67 8.20
C THR A 97 -11.26 0.69 7.54
N ARG A 98 -10.96 1.74 8.30
CA ARG A 98 -10.93 3.13 7.83
C ARG A 98 -9.52 3.66 7.95
N ILE A 99 -9.08 4.37 6.92
CA ILE A 99 -7.71 4.88 6.84
C ILE A 99 -7.79 6.34 6.44
N LYS A 100 -7.03 7.18 7.14
CA LYS A 100 -6.76 8.57 6.76
C LYS A 100 -5.25 8.74 6.64
N ALA A 101 -4.81 9.60 5.73
CA ALA A 101 -3.41 9.97 5.61
C ALA A 101 -3.28 11.47 5.83
N ASN A 102 -2.28 11.84 6.62
CA ASN A 102 -1.83 13.21 6.82
C ASN A 102 -0.34 13.28 6.48
N TYR A 103 0.16 14.45 6.10
CA TYR A 103 1.59 14.66 5.95
C TYR A 103 2.00 15.99 6.57
N GLU A 104 3.24 16.03 7.05
CA GLU A 104 3.87 17.20 7.64
C GLU A 104 5.08 17.56 6.78
N LEU A 105 5.25 18.85 6.46
CA LEU A 105 6.36 19.36 5.66
C LEU A 105 7.21 20.31 6.51
N ASP A 106 8.49 20.00 6.66
CA ASP A 106 9.49 20.88 7.23
C ASP A 106 10.14 21.69 6.09
N LYS A 107 9.80 22.98 6.03
CA LYS A 107 10.31 23.90 4.99
C LYS A 107 11.78 24.29 5.20
N GLU A 108 12.29 24.22 6.42
CA GLU A 108 13.68 24.56 6.73
C GLU A 108 14.61 23.42 6.31
N LYS A 109 14.20 22.18 6.59
CA LYS A 109 15.01 20.98 6.28
C LYS A 109 14.69 20.34 4.93
N LEU A 110 13.60 20.78 4.27
CA LEU A 110 13.05 20.13 3.07
C LEU A 110 12.74 18.65 3.33
N GLU A 111 12.16 18.34 4.49
CA GLU A 111 11.77 16.99 4.89
C GLU A 111 10.25 16.87 4.93
N ALA A 112 9.75 15.66 4.69
CA ALA A 112 8.35 15.30 4.77
C ALA A 112 8.16 14.07 5.66
N LYS A 113 7.08 14.08 6.44
CA LYS A 113 6.61 12.94 7.23
C LYS A 113 5.23 12.55 6.77
N LEU A 114 5.00 11.27 6.51
CA LEU A 114 3.71 10.72 6.11
C LEU A 114 3.13 9.90 7.26
N ILE A 115 1.89 10.20 7.67
CA ILE A 115 1.24 9.61 8.83
C ILE A 115 -0.08 8.98 8.39
N PHE A 116 -0.17 7.66 8.48
CA PHE A 116 -1.40 6.90 8.28
C PHE A 116 -2.10 6.65 9.61
N LEU A 117 -3.32 7.17 9.73
CA LEU A 117 -4.23 6.92 10.86
C LEU A 117 -5.18 5.78 10.47
N ILE A 118 -5.09 4.66 11.19
CA ILE A 118 -5.81 3.42 10.90
C ILE A 118 -6.81 3.14 12.03
N ASP A 119 -8.06 2.93 11.64
CA ASP A 119 -9.14 2.41 12.49
C ASP A 119 -9.51 1.02 11.95
N GLU A 120 -8.95 -0.02 12.58
CA GLU A 120 -9.02 -1.42 12.10
C GLU A 120 -10.45 -1.99 12.12
N ARG A 121 -11.25 -1.60 13.11
CA ARG A 121 -12.55 -2.22 13.44
C ARG A 121 -12.46 -3.72 13.72
N GLU A 122 -13.59 -4.31 14.09
CA GLU A 122 -13.66 -5.74 14.38
C GLU A 122 -13.47 -6.60 13.11
N PRO A 123 -12.73 -7.72 13.20
CA PRO A 123 -12.58 -8.65 12.10
C PRO A 123 -13.88 -9.41 11.84
N ALA A 124 -14.13 -9.74 10.57
CA ALA A 124 -15.20 -10.64 10.20
C ALA A 124 -14.83 -12.09 10.51
N ILE A 125 -15.80 -12.82 11.08
CA ILE A 125 -15.66 -14.22 11.45
C ILE A 125 -16.44 -15.07 10.45
N ILE A 126 -15.80 -16.13 9.95
CA ILE A 126 -16.46 -17.09 9.07
C ILE A 126 -17.44 -17.92 9.90
N LYS A 127 -18.73 -17.86 9.55
CA LYS A 127 -19.79 -18.61 10.25
C LYS A 127 -20.19 -19.89 9.54
N ASN A 128 -20.34 -19.83 8.23
CA ASN A 128 -20.70 -20.98 7.41
C ASN A 128 -20.10 -20.82 6.01
N TYR A 129 -19.98 -21.95 5.32
CA TYR A 129 -19.63 -22.01 3.91
C TYR A 129 -20.85 -22.46 3.12
N LYS A 130 -21.16 -21.74 2.03
CA LYS A 130 -22.18 -22.16 1.07
C LYS A 130 -21.51 -22.54 -0.24
N VAL A 131 -21.39 -23.85 -0.46
CA VAL A 131 -20.80 -24.43 -1.67
C VAL A 131 -21.89 -24.63 -2.72
N LYS A 132 -21.57 -24.36 -3.99
CA LYS A 132 -22.46 -24.53 -5.16
C LYS A 132 -21.68 -25.21 -6.28
N GLY A 133 -22.35 -25.87 -7.23
CA GLY A 133 -21.69 -26.48 -8.38
C GLY A 133 -21.25 -27.94 -8.16
N PHE A 134 -21.61 -28.53 -7.02
CA PHE A 134 -21.24 -29.90 -6.63
C PHE A 134 -22.30 -30.93 -7.07
N GLU A 135 -23.31 -30.51 -7.84
CA GLU A 135 -24.47 -31.34 -8.20
C GLU A 135 -24.10 -32.55 -9.08
N TRP A 136 -23.00 -32.45 -9.83
CA TRP A 136 -22.53 -33.46 -10.79
C TRP A 136 -21.40 -34.34 -10.25
N ILE A 137 -20.96 -34.10 -9.01
CA ILE A 137 -19.87 -34.83 -8.37
C ILE A 137 -20.43 -36.08 -7.68
N ALA A 138 -19.77 -37.23 -7.83
CA ALA A 138 -20.19 -38.45 -7.15
C ALA A 138 -20.22 -38.27 -5.63
N ALA A 139 -21.18 -38.90 -4.96
CA ALA A 139 -21.50 -38.66 -3.55
C ALA A 139 -20.28 -38.79 -2.62
N GLU A 140 -19.44 -39.81 -2.84
CA GLU A 140 -18.23 -40.07 -2.06
C GLU A 140 -17.25 -38.87 -2.08
N TYR A 141 -16.91 -38.38 -3.28
CA TYR A 141 -16.04 -37.21 -3.43
C TYR A 141 -16.68 -35.93 -2.90
N ARG A 142 -18.00 -35.79 -3.09
CA ARG A 142 -18.76 -34.63 -2.62
C ARG A 142 -18.74 -34.53 -1.08
N GLU A 143 -19.00 -35.63 -0.38
CA GLU A 143 -19.02 -35.66 1.09
C GLU A 143 -17.65 -35.32 1.66
N TYR A 144 -16.60 -35.94 1.14
CA TYR A 144 -15.22 -35.67 1.54
C TYR A 144 -14.82 -34.19 1.36
N LEU A 145 -15.11 -33.62 0.19
CA LEU A 145 -14.81 -32.22 -0.10
C LEU A 145 -15.62 -31.26 0.77
N LEU A 146 -16.89 -31.56 1.03
CA LEU A 146 -17.73 -30.73 1.90
C LEU A 146 -17.23 -30.75 3.35
N GLU A 147 -16.81 -31.89 3.86
CA GLU A 147 -16.20 -32.01 5.19
C GLU A 147 -14.93 -31.14 5.29
N TYR A 148 -14.04 -31.25 4.31
CA TYR A 148 -12.81 -30.45 4.25
C TYR A 148 -13.10 -28.94 4.15
N ILE A 149 -14.05 -28.52 3.31
CA ILE A 149 -14.42 -27.11 3.14
C ILE A 149 -15.01 -26.56 4.44
N GLN A 150 -15.94 -27.29 5.07
CA GLN A 150 -16.65 -26.84 6.27
C GLN A 150 -15.80 -26.85 7.54
N LYS A 151 -14.62 -27.46 7.51
CA LYS A 151 -13.64 -27.38 8.58
C LYS A 151 -13.21 -25.93 8.84
N ASP A 152 -12.88 -25.63 10.09
CA ASP A 152 -12.33 -24.34 10.55
C ASP A 152 -13.30 -23.15 10.50
N THR A 153 -14.59 -23.40 10.74
CA THR A 153 -15.56 -22.33 11.03
C THR A 153 -15.26 -21.64 12.36
N ASN A 154 -15.81 -20.44 12.57
CA ASN A 154 -15.61 -19.58 13.74
C ASN A 154 -14.22 -18.95 13.90
N ARG A 155 -13.42 -18.91 12.83
CA ARG A 155 -12.17 -18.12 12.79
C ARG A 155 -12.33 -16.82 12.01
N VAL A 156 -11.39 -15.90 12.20
CA VAL A 156 -11.29 -14.67 11.39
C VAL A 156 -11.12 -15.03 9.91
N TYR A 157 -11.82 -14.31 9.06
CA TYR A 157 -11.70 -14.45 7.62
C TYR A 157 -10.27 -14.15 7.16
N GLU A 158 -9.75 -15.00 6.29
CA GLU A 158 -8.50 -14.75 5.58
C GLU A 158 -8.62 -15.27 4.15
N ASP A 159 -8.31 -14.41 3.18
CA ASP A 159 -8.45 -14.71 1.75
C ASP A 159 -7.55 -15.88 1.31
N GLY A 160 -6.38 -16.01 1.94
CA GLY A 160 -5.47 -17.13 1.75
C GLY A 160 -6.11 -18.49 2.08
N LEU A 161 -6.90 -18.56 3.15
CA LEU A 161 -7.60 -19.80 3.54
C LEU A 161 -8.68 -20.20 2.54
N ILE A 162 -9.40 -19.21 1.99
CA ILE A 162 -10.43 -19.45 0.99
C ILE A 162 -9.79 -19.93 -0.31
N SER A 163 -8.70 -19.27 -0.71
CA SER A 163 -7.92 -19.64 -1.91
C SER A 163 -7.32 -21.04 -1.79
N GLU A 164 -6.78 -21.40 -0.62
CA GLU A 164 -6.29 -22.75 -0.33
C GLU A 164 -7.40 -23.80 -0.50
N LYS A 165 -8.55 -23.58 0.12
CA LYS A 165 -9.69 -24.51 0.03
C LYS A 165 -10.18 -24.68 -1.42
N ASN A 166 -10.22 -23.59 -2.18
CA ASN A 166 -10.59 -23.63 -3.60
C ASN A 166 -9.55 -24.41 -4.43
N ASN A 167 -8.26 -24.14 -4.24
CA ASN A 167 -7.18 -24.80 -4.97
C ASN A 167 -7.10 -26.29 -4.64
N TYR A 168 -7.32 -26.66 -3.38
CA TYR A 168 -7.41 -28.05 -2.96
C TYR A 168 -8.57 -28.76 -3.67
N THR A 169 -9.76 -28.15 -3.65
CA THR A 169 -10.95 -28.69 -4.32
C THR A 169 -10.71 -28.90 -5.82
N LEU A 170 -10.13 -27.90 -6.50
CA LEU A 170 -9.82 -27.99 -7.92
C LEU A 170 -8.75 -29.05 -8.24
N THR A 171 -7.73 -29.17 -7.39
CA THR A 171 -6.68 -30.18 -7.55
C THR A 171 -7.22 -31.59 -7.33
N TYR A 172 -8.10 -31.77 -6.35
CA TYR A 172 -8.70 -33.07 -6.03
C TYR A 172 -9.63 -33.59 -7.14
N LEU A 173 -10.29 -32.68 -7.88
CA LEU A 173 -11.23 -33.03 -8.95
C LEU A 173 -10.58 -33.15 -10.36
N ARG A 174 -9.27 -32.88 -10.47
CA ARG A 174 -8.50 -33.07 -11.71
C ARG A 174 -8.03 -34.50 -11.85
#